data_AF-A0A3D2GBZ3-F1
#
_entry.id   AF-A0A3D2GBZ3-F1
#
_cell.length_a   1.000
_cell.length_b   1.000
_cell.length_c   1.000
_cell.angle_alpha   90.00
_cell.angle_beta   90.00
_cell.angle_gamma   90.00
#
_symmetry.space_group_name_H-M   'P 1'
#
loop_
_entity.id
_entity.type
_entity.pdbx_description
1 polymer ?
#
loop_
_entity_poly.entity_id
_entity_poly.type
_entity_poly.pdbx_seq_one_letter_code
_entity_poly.pdbx_strand_id
1 'polypeptide(L)'
;DLCEYQCNGAMAGAKKYKKAPIMIANDVAAKLADSQVFEKVDAVAPGFLNFTLSREFVGNYVKEMRTFDKFGLEEAQTPLEMVIDYGGPNVAKPLHVGHLRS
;
A
#
# COMPACT_ATOMS: atom_id res chain seq x y z
N ASP A 1 2.74 -18.29 -1.24
CA ASP A 1 2.01 -17.00 -1.25
C ASP A 1 1.31 -16.79 -2.57
N LEU A 2 0.14 -16.14 -2.53
CA LEU A 2 -0.77 -15.98 -3.67
C LEU A 2 -0.38 -14.79 -4.58
N CYS A 3 0.10 -13.68 -3.99
CA CYS A 3 0.52 -12.42 -4.66
C CYS A 3 1.04 -11.41 -3.62
N GLU A 4 1.65 -10.28 -4.04
CA GLU A 4 2.02 -9.19 -3.11
C GLU A 4 0.86 -8.24 -2.79
N TYR A 5 0.01 -7.93 -3.78
CA TYR A 5 -1.12 -7.00 -3.59
C TYR A 5 -2.43 -7.60 -4.09
N GLN A 6 -3.54 -7.16 -3.49
CA GLN A 6 -4.89 -7.53 -3.91
C GLN A 6 -5.80 -6.30 -3.98
N CYS A 7 -6.61 -6.21 -5.04
CA CYS A 7 -7.66 -5.20 -5.19
C CYS A 7 -9.05 -5.83 -5.12
N ASN A 8 -9.90 -5.25 -4.26
CA ASN A 8 -11.26 -5.68 -4.00
C ASN A 8 -12.31 -4.83 -4.75
N GLY A 9 -11.84 -3.86 -5.56
CA GLY A 9 -12.68 -2.84 -6.18
C GLY A 9 -13.72 -3.36 -7.16
N ALA A 10 -13.50 -4.53 -7.79
CA ALA A 10 -14.46 -5.12 -8.73
C ALA A 10 -15.79 -5.51 -8.04
N MET A 11 -15.75 -5.90 -6.77
CA MET A 11 -16.96 -6.20 -5.97
C MET A 11 -17.79 -4.93 -5.74
N ALA A 12 -17.15 -3.83 -5.35
CA ALA A 12 -17.81 -2.53 -5.20
C ALA A 12 -18.35 -2.00 -6.54
N GLY A 13 -17.63 -2.27 -7.64
CA GLY A 13 -18.02 -1.87 -8.99
C GLY A 13 -19.23 -2.62 -9.56
N ALA A 14 -19.55 -3.81 -9.05
CA ALA A 14 -20.59 -4.68 -9.61
C ALA A 14 -21.95 -3.98 -9.75
N LYS A 15 -22.38 -3.25 -8.71
CA LYS A 15 -23.65 -2.50 -8.73
C LYS A 15 -23.63 -1.36 -9.75
N LYS A 16 -22.51 -0.62 -9.82
CA LYS A 16 -22.35 0.53 -10.71
C LYS A 16 -22.34 0.12 -12.18
N TYR A 17 -21.58 -0.93 -12.50
CA TYR A 17 -21.40 -1.38 -13.88
C TYR A 17 -22.40 -2.45 -14.31
N LYS A 18 -23.28 -2.92 -13.40
CA LYS A 18 -24.27 -3.98 -13.63
C LYS A 18 -23.63 -5.23 -14.26
N LYS A 19 -22.43 -5.57 -13.80
CA LYS A 19 -21.65 -6.73 -14.24
C LYS A 19 -21.29 -7.59 -13.03
N ALA A 20 -21.18 -8.90 -13.22
CA ALA A 20 -20.64 -9.77 -12.18
C ALA A 20 -19.20 -9.34 -11.82
N PRO A 21 -18.81 -9.34 -10.53
CA PRO A 21 -17.49 -8.84 -10.12
C PRO A 21 -16.33 -9.54 -10.83
N ILE A 22 -16.43 -10.86 -11.06
CA ILE A 22 -15.42 -11.62 -11.79
C ILE A 22 -15.24 -11.14 -13.24
N MET A 23 -16.30 -10.68 -13.92
CA MET A 23 -16.17 -10.11 -15.27
C MET A 23 -15.44 -8.77 -15.21
N ILE A 24 -15.71 -7.94 -14.20
CA ILE A 24 -15.00 -6.67 -14.01
C ILE A 24 -13.52 -6.93 -13.72
N ALA A 25 -13.20 -7.91 -12.88
CA ALA A 25 -11.82 -8.30 -12.59
C ALA A 25 -11.11 -8.79 -13.85
N ASN A 26 -11.72 -9.68 -14.64
CA ASN A 26 -11.16 -10.15 -15.92
C ASN A 26 -10.92 -8.99 -16.90
N ASP A 27 -11.87 -8.08 -17.06
CA ASP A 27 -11.74 -6.90 -17.94
C ASP A 27 -10.54 -6.03 -17.51
N VAL A 28 -10.30 -5.87 -16.21
CA VAL A 28 -9.17 -5.11 -15.68
C VAL A 28 -7.84 -5.84 -15.86
N ALA A 29 -7.80 -7.15 -15.56
CA ALA A 29 -6.60 -7.96 -15.75
C ALA A 29 -6.15 -7.96 -17.22
N ALA A 30 -7.08 -8.08 -18.16
CA ALA A 30 -6.79 -8.03 -19.59
C ALA A 30 -6.17 -6.69 -20.03
N LYS A 31 -6.62 -5.56 -19.45
CA LYS A 31 -6.05 -4.23 -19.73
C LYS A 31 -4.66 -4.01 -19.16
N LEU A 32 -4.25 -4.84 -18.20
CA LEU A 32 -2.96 -4.75 -17.53
C LEU A 32 -1.94 -5.78 -18.06
N ALA A 33 -2.30 -6.56 -19.09
CA ALA A 33 -1.45 -7.62 -19.63
C ALA A 33 -0.08 -7.12 -20.12
N ASP A 34 -0.02 -5.90 -20.67
CA ASP A 34 1.22 -5.30 -21.19
C ASP A 34 1.89 -4.35 -20.18
N SER A 35 1.49 -4.39 -18.90
CA SER A 35 2.07 -3.54 -17.86
C SER A 35 3.50 -3.97 -17.54
N GLN A 36 4.44 -3.03 -17.58
CA GLN A 36 5.82 -3.27 -17.13
C GLN A 36 5.93 -3.40 -15.59
N VAL A 37 4.90 -2.98 -14.86
CA VAL A 37 4.86 -3.02 -13.39
C VAL A 37 4.55 -4.42 -12.87
N PHE A 38 3.72 -5.18 -13.57
CA PHE A 38 3.19 -6.45 -13.09
C PHE A 38 3.77 -7.62 -13.89
N GLU A 39 4.33 -8.60 -13.20
CA GLU A 39 4.63 -9.91 -13.79
C GLU A 39 3.34 -10.68 -14.08
N LYS A 40 2.33 -10.52 -13.21
CA LYS A 40 1.07 -11.23 -13.31
C LYS A 40 -0.07 -10.45 -12.68
N VAL A 41 -1.24 -10.47 -13.34
CA VAL A 41 -2.50 -9.98 -12.78
C VAL A 41 -3.56 -11.07 -12.93
N ASP A 42 -3.96 -11.69 -11.83
CA ASP A 42 -4.96 -12.76 -11.82
C ASP A 42 -6.32 -12.25 -11.33
N ALA A 43 -7.36 -12.51 -12.12
CA ALA A 43 -8.74 -12.38 -11.66
C ALA A 43 -9.17 -13.68 -10.96
N VAL A 44 -9.53 -13.59 -9.68
CA VAL A 44 -9.90 -14.74 -8.84
C VAL A 44 -11.33 -14.59 -8.35
N ALA A 45 -12.12 -15.67 -8.36
CA ALA A 45 -13.50 -15.65 -7.89
C ALA A 45 -13.58 -15.18 -6.41
N PRO A 46 -14.60 -14.40 -6.03
CA PRO A 46 -15.72 -13.93 -6.84
C PRO A 46 -15.43 -12.66 -7.68
N GLY A 47 -14.24 -12.07 -7.56
CA GLY A 47 -13.84 -10.85 -8.26
C GLY A 47 -12.65 -10.13 -7.61
N PHE A 48 -11.72 -10.87 -7.02
CA PHE A 48 -10.45 -10.34 -6.55
C PHE A 48 -9.51 -10.13 -7.74
N LEU A 49 -8.66 -9.12 -7.65
CA LEU A 49 -7.52 -8.92 -8.54
C LEU A 49 -6.24 -9.11 -7.72
N ASN A 50 -5.49 -10.17 -8.01
CA ASN A 50 -4.20 -10.43 -7.38
C ASN A 50 -3.09 -9.91 -8.30
N PHE A 51 -2.14 -9.15 -7.74
CA PHE A 51 -1.04 -8.54 -8.49
C PHE A 51 0.29 -9.11 -8.01
N THR A 52 1.05 -9.66 -8.94
CA THR A 52 2.46 -10.02 -8.75
C THR A 52 3.31 -8.97 -9.45
N LEU A 53 4.20 -8.30 -8.72
CA LEU A 53 5.06 -7.26 -9.27
C LEU A 53 6.18 -7.86 -10.12
N SER A 54 6.56 -7.16 -11.19
CA SER A 54 7.75 -7.49 -11.96
C SER A 54 9.00 -7.33 -11.11
N ARG A 55 9.85 -8.35 -11.10
CA ARG A 55 11.17 -8.28 -10.45
C ARG A 55 12.05 -7.18 -11.02
N GLU A 56 11.94 -6.94 -12.33
CA GLU A 56 12.68 -5.86 -12.99
C GLU A 56 12.18 -4.50 -12.51
N PHE A 57 10.86 -4.30 -12.44
CA PHE A 57 10.26 -3.08 -11.92
C PHE A 57 10.71 -2.81 -10.48
N VAL A 58 10.58 -3.79 -9.58
CA VAL A 58 11.00 -3.64 -8.18
C VAL A 58 12.51 -3.39 -8.08
N GLY A 59 13.31 -4.11 -8.84
CA GLY A 59 14.77 -3.94 -8.85
C GLY A 59 15.20 -2.54 -9.32
N ASN A 60 14.55 -2.01 -10.36
CA ASN A 60 14.81 -0.66 -10.87
C ASN A 60 14.34 0.40 -9.87
N TYR A 61 13.15 0.22 -9.29
CA TYR A 61 12.63 1.11 -8.26
C TYR A 61 13.57 1.21 -7.05
N VAL A 62 14.10 0.08 -6.56
CA VAL A 62 15.06 0.08 -5.44
C VAL A 62 16.40 0.73 -5.81
N LYS A 63 16.88 0.54 -7.04
CA LYS A 63 18.10 1.22 -7.52
C LYS A 63 17.90 2.73 -7.57
N GLU A 64 16.75 3.18 -8.07
CA GLU A 64 16.39 4.59 -8.13
C GLU A 64 16.24 5.19 -6.72
N MET A 65 15.57 4.48 -5.81
CA MET A 65 15.41 4.91 -4.42
C MET A 65 16.75 5.26 -3.77
N ARG A 66 17.81 4.49 -4.03
CA ARG A 66 19.17 4.74 -3.50
C ARG A 66 19.80 6.04 -3.98
N THR A 67 19.28 6.66 -5.03
CA THR A 67 19.78 7.94 -5.55
C THR A 67 19.16 9.16 -4.86
N PHE A 68 18.10 8.98 -4.07
CA PHE A 68 17.49 10.06 -3.29
C PHE A 68 18.05 10.11 -1.87
N ASP A 69 18.22 11.32 -1.34
CA ASP A 69 18.74 11.55 0.01
C ASP A 69 17.94 10.85 1.12
N LYS A 70 16.63 10.69 0.92
CA LYS A 70 15.72 10.04 1.88
C LYS A 70 15.16 8.70 1.40
N PHE A 71 15.84 8.05 0.45
CA PHE A 71 15.48 6.71 -0.03
C PHE A 71 14.02 6.57 -0.51
N GLY A 72 13.48 7.60 -1.17
CA GLY A 72 12.09 7.59 -1.65
C GLY A 72 11.04 8.00 -0.61
N LEU A 73 11.43 8.50 0.56
CA LEU A 73 10.49 9.16 1.48
C LEU A 73 10.06 10.51 0.88
N GLU A 74 8.81 10.56 0.43
CA GLU A 74 8.15 11.81 0.03
C GLU A 74 7.85 12.67 1.27
N GLU A 75 8.17 13.96 1.19
CA GLU A 75 7.75 14.90 2.22
C GLU A 75 6.25 15.21 2.08
N ALA A 76 5.60 15.49 3.21
CA ALA A 76 4.22 15.92 3.20
C ALA A 76 4.08 17.20 2.37
N GLN A 77 3.26 17.15 1.32
CA GLN A 77 2.98 18.31 0.46
C GLN A 77 2.40 19.49 1.26
N THR A 78 1.67 19.18 2.33
CA THR A 78 1.14 20.16 3.28
C THR A 78 1.61 19.78 4.68
N PRO A 79 2.68 20.41 5.18
CA PRO A 79 3.13 20.22 6.55
C PRO A 79 2.03 20.62 7.54
N LEU A 80 1.79 19.77 8.53
CA LEU A 80 0.86 20.04 9.62
C LEU A 80 1.67 20.33 10.88
N GLU A 81 1.27 21.38 11.60
CA GLU A 81 1.73 21.59 12.96
C GLU A 81 1.06 20.55 13.86
N MET A 82 1.88 19.74 14.54
CA MET A 82 1.41 18.66 15.42
C MET A 82 2.05 18.83 16.79
N VAL A 83 1.21 18.98 17.82
CA VAL A 83 1.66 18.96 19.21
C VAL A 83 1.69 17.51 19.69
N ILE A 84 2.87 17.06 20.13
CA ILE A 84 3.06 15.73 20.72
C ILE A 84 3.36 15.93 22.21
N ASP A 85 2.40 15.61 23.06
CA ASP A 85 2.55 15.60 24.53
C ASP A 85 2.77 14.16 24.99
N TYR A 86 3.91 13.90 25.62
CA TYR A 86 4.38 12.56 25.92
C TYR A 86 5.32 12.54 27.13
N GLY A 87 5.51 11.37 27.75
CA GLY A 87 6.30 11.18 28.96
C GLY A 87 5.62 11.62 30.27
N GLY A 88 5.13 12.87 30.34
CA GLY A 88 4.35 13.44 31.45
C GLY A 88 4.76 13.03 32.89
N PRO A 89 6.06 12.99 33.26
CA PRO A 89 6.44 12.48 34.56
C PRO A 89 6.04 13.44 35.69
N ASN A 90 5.65 12.89 36.84
CA ASN A 90 5.35 13.69 38.02
C ASN A 90 6.63 14.28 38.62
N VAL A 91 6.76 15.61 38.65
CA VAL A 91 7.95 16.34 39.16
C VAL A 91 8.26 16.04 40.63
N ALA A 92 7.26 15.64 41.43
CA ALA A 92 7.42 15.32 42.85
C ALA A 92 7.76 13.85 43.13
N LYS A 93 7.89 13.00 42.10
CA LYS A 93 8.18 11.56 42.26
C LYS A 93 9.25 11.09 41.27
N PRO A 94 10.08 10.11 41.64
CA PRO A 94 11.00 9.48 40.70
C PRO A 94 10.25 8.90 39.49
N LEU A 95 10.89 8.99 38.33
CA LEU A 95 10.42 8.39 37.08
C LEU A 95 10.37 6.87 37.24
N HIS A 96 9.21 6.25 37.02
CA HIS A 96 9.05 4.79 37.02
C HIS A 96 8.76 4.23 35.63
N VAL A 97 8.76 2.90 35.52
CA VAL A 97 8.60 2.13 34.27
C VAL A 97 7.36 2.47 33.43
N GLY A 98 6.35 3.09 34.03
CA GLY A 98 5.13 3.52 33.34
C GLY A 98 5.35 4.71 32.41
N HIS A 99 6.35 5.55 32.66
CA HIS A 99 6.68 6.70 31.82
C HIS A 99 7.64 6.35 30.68
N LEU A 100 8.25 5.15 30.68
CA LEU A 100 9.22 4.74 29.64
C LEU A 100 8.56 4.39 28.31
N ARG A 101 7.27 4.02 28.34
CA ARG A 101 6.49 3.72 27.14
C ARG A 101 5.73 4.93 26.60
N SER A 102 5.60 5.96 27.43
CA SER A 102 4.86 7.17 27.09
C SER A 102 5.74 8.15 26.35
#